data_AF-A0A2H0DKJ4-F1
#
_entry.id   AF-A0A2H0DKJ4-F1
#
_cell.length_a   1.000
_cell.length_b   1.000
_cell.length_c   1.000
_cell.angle_alpha   90.00
_cell.angle_beta   90.00
_cell.angle_gamma   90.00
#
_symmetry.space_group_name_H-M   'P 1'
#
loop_
_entity.id
_entity.type
_entity.pdbx_description
1 polymer ?
#
loop_
_entity_poly.entity_id
_entity_poly.type
_entity_poly.pdbx_seq_one_letter_code
_entity_poly.pdbx_strand_id
1 'polypeptide(L)'
;MTTRTMADALEFKPLHLAGTLSVNESSEIRFYVDEFKGHRYASMRTFVKNDNYSGPTKAGVTMNLKVLEAVLEKLAPLPEQPEHAEDVELARVEKKPELELVVRITIYRDETGLDFREFVDEEERGGYKGWSKKGVRIAYSELPKIRELLASMRDFLKAGAVDKA
;
A
#
# COMPACT_ATOMS: atom_id res chain seq x y z
N MET A 1 -5.05 -43.46 -13.92
CA MET A 1 -4.27 -42.49 -13.12
C MET A 1 -4.32 -41.16 -13.83
N THR A 2 -5.20 -40.26 -13.39
CA THR A 2 -5.30 -38.92 -13.97
C THR A 2 -4.36 -38.02 -13.18
N THR A 3 -3.24 -37.65 -13.79
CA THR A 3 -2.36 -36.59 -13.29
C THR A 3 -3.19 -35.32 -13.13
N ARG A 4 -3.47 -34.92 -11.89
CA ARG A 4 -3.89 -33.56 -11.57
C ARG A 4 -2.72 -32.66 -11.92
N THR A 5 -2.75 -32.05 -13.11
CA THR A 5 -2.00 -30.82 -13.36
C THR A 5 -2.38 -29.81 -12.28
N MET A 6 -1.38 -29.14 -11.71
CA MET A 6 -1.54 -28.02 -10.78
C MET A 6 -2.35 -26.94 -11.49
N ALA A 7 -3.67 -27.00 -11.31
CA ALA A 7 -4.64 -26.11 -11.91
C ALA A 7 -4.46 -24.70 -11.36
N ASP A 8 -4.32 -23.75 -12.28
CA ASP A 8 -4.60 -22.32 -12.13
C ASP A 8 -4.20 -21.69 -10.80
N ALA A 9 -2.96 -21.20 -10.75
CA ALA A 9 -2.67 -20.06 -9.91
C ALA A 9 -3.67 -18.96 -10.30
N LEU A 10 -4.68 -18.72 -9.46
CA LEU A 10 -5.68 -17.67 -9.60
C LEU A 10 -5.01 -16.40 -10.15
N GLU A 11 -5.25 -16.13 -11.42
CA GLU A 11 -4.63 -15.01 -12.11
C GLU A 11 -5.03 -13.73 -11.38
N PHE A 12 -4.04 -12.96 -10.93
CA PHE A 12 -4.29 -11.72 -10.19
C PHE A 12 -5.01 -10.72 -11.11
N LYS A 13 -6.31 -10.53 -10.86
CA LYS A 13 -7.21 -9.65 -11.62
C LYS A 13 -7.87 -8.64 -10.70
N PRO A 14 -7.20 -7.53 -10.37
CA PRO A 14 -7.81 -6.47 -9.59
C PRO A 14 -8.92 -5.77 -10.40
N LEU A 15 -9.83 -5.09 -9.73
CA LEU A 15 -10.84 -4.25 -10.39
C LEU A 15 -10.23 -3.13 -11.21
N HIS A 16 -9.10 -2.59 -10.73
CA HIS A 16 -8.33 -1.56 -11.43
C HIS A 16 -6.85 -1.70 -11.07
N LEU A 17 -5.98 -1.78 -12.08
CA LEU A 17 -4.53 -1.69 -11.87
C LEU A 17 -4.08 -0.26 -12.19
N ALA A 18 -3.74 0.52 -11.17
CA ALA A 18 -3.24 1.88 -11.35
C ALA A 18 -1.82 1.89 -11.92
N GLY A 19 -0.98 0.93 -11.51
CA GLY A 19 0.36 0.76 -12.04
C GLY A 19 1.29 -0.02 -11.11
N THR A 20 2.58 -0.06 -11.46
CA THR A 20 3.61 -0.79 -10.72
C THR A 20 4.88 0.06 -10.57
N LEU A 21 5.63 -0.21 -9.50
CA LEU A 21 6.97 0.33 -9.26
C LEU A 21 7.93 -0.84 -9.03
N SER A 22 9.02 -0.91 -9.79
CA SER A 22 10.05 -1.93 -9.58
C SER A 22 10.82 -1.64 -8.30
N VAL A 23 11.01 -2.67 -7.47
CA VAL A 23 11.88 -2.59 -6.27
C VAL A 23 13.24 -3.19 -6.57
N ASN A 24 13.26 -4.33 -7.26
CA ASN A 24 14.44 -4.97 -7.82
C ASN A 24 14.03 -5.91 -8.97
N GLU A 25 14.99 -6.67 -9.52
CA GLU A 25 14.76 -7.59 -10.65
C GLU A 25 13.68 -8.65 -10.39
N SER A 26 13.43 -8.99 -9.13
CA SER A 26 12.53 -10.07 -8.71
C SER A 26 11.32 -9.58 -7.94
N SER A 27 11.15 -8.27 -7.74
CA SER A 27 10.05 -7.73 -6.95
C SER A 27 9.60 -6.34 -7.38
N GLU A 28 8.31 -6.12 -7.25
CA GLU A 28 7.64 -4.87 -7.61
C GLU A 28 6.55 -4.55 -6.58
N ILE A 29 6.20 -3.28 -6.45
CA ILE A 29 5.04 -2.84 -5.69
C ILE A 29 3.95 -2.52 -6.70
N ARG A 30 2.82 -3.22 -6.59
CA ARG A 30 1.63 -2.96 -7.40
C ARG A 30 0.67 -2.05 -6.65
N PHE A 31 0.09 -1.11 -7.39
CA PHE A 31 -0.93 -0.17 -6.94
C PHE A 31 -2.22 -0.53 -7.66
N TYR A 32 -3.24 -0.96 -6.93
CA TYR A 32 -4.47 -1.46 -7.54
C TYR A 32 -5.68 -1.29 -6.62
N VAL A 33 -6.87 -1.27 -7.20
CA VAL A 33 -8.14 -1.35 -6.47
C VAL A 33 -8.69 -2.76 -6.59
N ASP A 34 -9.16 -3.31 -5.47
CA ASP A 34 -9.81 -4.61 -5.41
C ASP A 34 -11.03 -4.56 -4.48
N GLU A 35 -11.86 -5.60 -4.50
CA GLU A 35 -13.05 -5.73 -3.67
C GLU A 35 -12.91 -6.86 -2.65
N PHE A 36 -13.22 -6.56 -1.40
CA PHE A 36 -13.30 -7.55 -0.34
C PHE A 36 -14.60 -7.39 0.43
N LYS A 37 -15.40 -8.46 0.47
CA LYS A 37 -16.72 -8.48 1.13
C LYS A 37 -17.64 -7.32 0.69
N GLY A 38 -17.69 -7.02 -0.61
CA GLY A 38 -18.54 -5.96 -1.16
C GLY A 38 -18.00 -4.53 -1.01
N HIS A 39 -16.83 -4.37 -0.39
CA HIS A 39 -16.17 -3.08 -0.18
C HIS A 39 -14.92 -2.97 -1.05
N ARG A 40 -14.76 -1.84 -1.75
CA ARG A 40 -13.60 -1.57 -2.60
C ARG A 40 -12.49 -0.90 -1.79
N TYR A 41 -11.25 -1.30 -2.05
CA TYR A 41 -10.06 -0.81 -1.37
C TYR A 41 -8.93 -0.54 -2.35
N ALA A 42 -8.24 0.59 -2.17
CA ALA A 42 -6.94 0.81 -2.77
C ALA A 42 -5.88 -0.02 -2.04
N SER A 43 -5.01 -0.68 -2.78
CA SER A 43 -3.99 -1.58 -2.26
C SER A 43 -2.63 -1.23 -2.84
N MET A 44 -1.63 -1.17 -1.97
CA MET A 44 -0.21 -1.12 -2.32
C MET A 44 0.41 -2.40 -1.78
N ARG A 45 0.96 -3.26 -2.64
CA ARG A 45 1.45 -4.57 -2.21
C ARG A 45 2.68 -4.98 -2.99
N THR A 46 3.65 -5.54 -2.28
CA THR A 46 4.83 -6.14 -2.90
C THR A 46 4.47 -7.49 -3.51
N PHE A 47 4.79 -7.65 -4.79
CA PHE A 47 4.78 -8.88 -5.54
C PHE A 47 6.22 -9.33 -5.74
N VAL A 48 6.43 -10.64 -5.67
CA VAL A 48 7.74 -11.24 -5.95
C VAL A 48 7.57 -12.28 -7.05
N LYS A 49 8.63 -12.47 -7.84
CA LYS A 49 8.73 -13.50 -8.86
C LYS A 49 10.07 -14.23 -8.67
N ASN A 50 9.99 -15.51 -8.37
CA ASN A 50 11.11 -16.43 -8.35
C ASN A 50 10.70 -17.76 -9.00
N ASP A 51 11.65 -18.69 -9.14
CA ASP A 51 11.43 -19.97 -9.82
C ASP A 51 10.30 -20.82 -9.20
N ASN A 52 10.01 -20.62 -7.91
CA ASN A 52 9.06 -21.42 -7.13
C ASN A 52 7.74 -20.69 -6.83
N TYR A 53 7.68 -19.37 -6.99
CA TYR A 53 6.54 -18.54 -6.61
C TYR A 53 6.52 -17.21 -7.37
N SER A 54 5.35 -16.88 -7.92
CA SER A 54 5.05 -15.59 -8.49
C SER A 54 3.73 -15.10 -7.93
N GLY A 55 3.73 -14.00 -7.16
CA GLY A 55 2.49 -13.51 -6.57
C GLY A 55 2.64 -12.47 -5.45
N PRO A 56 1.49 -12.08 -4.84
CA PRO A 56 1.43 -11.08 -3.79
C PRO A 56 2.00 -11.59 -2.47
N THR A 57 2.87 -10.80 -1.84
CA THR A 57 3.36 -11.08 -0.49
C THR A 57 2.42 -10.52 0.59
N LYS A 58 2.73 -10.80 1.86
CA LYS A 58 2.06 -10.18 3.01
C LYS A 58 2.43 -8.69 3.18
N ALA A 59 3.54 -8.24 2.59
CA ALA A 59 3.98 -6.84 2.64
C ALA A 59 3.09 -5.98 1.74
N GLY A 60 2.24 -5.19 2.36
CA GLY A 60 1.28 -4.35 1.67
C GLY A 60 0.29 -3.72 2.63
N VAL A 61 -0.30 -2.61 2.20
CA VAL A 61 -1.34 -1.88 2.92
C VAL A 61 -2.58 -1.78 2.05
N THR A 62 -3.73 -1.78 2.71
CA THR A 62 -5.02 -1.46 2.08
C THR A 62 -5.55 -0.15 2.64
N MET A 63 -6.28 0.60 1.84
CA MET A 63 -6.85 1.89 2.19
C MET A 63 -8.27 1.96 1.64
N ASN A 64 -9.23 2.38 2.49
CA ASN A 64 -10.51 2.85 1.98
C ASN A 64 -10.35 4.27 1.42
N LEU A 65 -11.40 4.81 0.80
CA LEU A 65 -11.35 6.13 0.18
C LEU A 65 -10.92 7.23 1.18
N LYS A 66 -11.48 7.24 2.39
CA LYS A 66 -11.15 8.22 3.44
C LYS A 66 -9.66 8.21 3.79
N VAL A 67 -9.10 7.02 4.02
CA VAL A 67 -7.67 6.86 4.36
C VAL A 67 -6.80 7.28 3.18
N LEU A 68 -7.16 6.89 1.96
CA LEU A 68 -6.41 7.25 0.75
C LEU A 68 -6.38 8.77 0.51
N GLU A 69 -7.50 9.45 0.72
CA GLU A 69 -7.57 10.92 0.59
C GLU A 69 -6.71 11.62 1.64
N ALA A 70 -6.77 11.17 2.90
CA ALA A 70 -5.92 11.71 3.96
C ALA A 70 -4.43 11.52 3.67
N VAL A 71 -4.03 10.38 3.10
CA VAL A 71 -2.65 10.14 2.67
C VAL A 71 -2.26 11.09 1.53
N LEU A 72 -3.11 11.22 0.50
CA LEU A 72 -2.85 12.12 -0.63
C LEU A 72 -2.69 13.58 -0.18
N GLU A 73 -3.52 14.04 0.76
CA GLU A 73 -3.43 15.38 1.33
C GLU A 73 -2.07 15.63 2.00
N LYS A 74 -1.56 14.64 2.75
CA LYS A 74 -0.26 14.75 3.44
C LYS A 74 0.92 14.59 2.50
N LEU A 75 0.77 13.85 1.42
CA LEU A 75 1.80 13.74 0.40
C LEU A 75 1.84 14.96 -0.52
N ALA A 76 0.74 15.66 -0.77
CA ALA A 76 0.65 16.77 -1.73
C ALA A 76 1.67 17.92 -1.51
N PRO A 77 1.90 18.43 -0.28
CA PRO A 77 2.81 19.56 -0.07
C PRO A 77 4.29 19.18 -0.07
N LEU A 78 4.63 17.88 -0.13
CA LEU A 78 6.03 17.47 -0.06
C LEU A 78 6.84 17.97 -1.27
N PRO A 79 8.10 18.37 -1.08
CA PRO A 79 9.01 18.69 -2.19
C PRO A 79 9.35 17.44 -3.00
N GLU A 80 9.81 17.60 -4.24
CA GLU A 80 10.26 16.46 -5.06
C GLU A 80 11.58 15.86 -4.57
N GLN A 81 12.40 16.67 -3.90
CA GLN A 81 13.66 16.24 -3.29
C GLN A 81 13.47 16.12 -1.77
N PRO A 82 14.05 15.10 -1.12
CA PRO A 82 13.91 14.94 0.32
C PRO A 82 14.67 16.06 1.05
N GLU A 83 13.95 16.84 1.85
CA GLU A 83 14.54 17.90 2.70
C GLU A 83 14.94 17.40 4.09
N HIS A 84 14.46 16.22 4.48
CA HIS A 84 14.62 15.71 5.84
C HIS A 84 15.88 14.87 5.99
N ALA A 85 16.69 15.21 6.99
CA ALA A 85 17.86 14.45 7.42
C ALA A 85 17.54 13.45 8.56
N GLU A 86 16.26 13.27 8.89
CA GLU A 86 15.78 12.35 9.92
C GLU A 86 14.44 11.70 9.56
N ASP A 87 14.03 10.71 10.36
CA ASP A 87 12.72 10.08 10.24
C ASP A 87 11.61 11.06 10.66
N VAL A 88 10.59 11.20 9.82
CA VAL A 88 9.47 12.13 10.06
C VAL A 88 8.14 11.43 9.85
N GLU A 89 7.25 11.48 10.84
CA GLU A 89 5.87 11.05 10.68
C GLU A 89 5.07 12.14 9.94
N LEU A 90 4.54 11.79 8.76
CA LEU A 90 3.76 12.70 7.91
C LEU A 90 2.27 12.61 8.19
N ALA A 91 1.80 11.39 8.46
CA ALA A 91 0.39 11.09 8.65
C ALA A 91 0.23 9.89 9.57
N ARG A 92 -0.79 9.95 10.43
CA ARG A 92 -1.34 8.82 11.16
C ARG A 92 -2.84 8.86 11.00
N VAL A 93 -3.40 7.83 10.38
CA VAL A 93 -4.81 7.79 10.00
C VAL A 93 -5.42 6.49 10.48
N GLU A 94 -6.45 6.58 11.30
CA GLU A 94 -7.20 5.40 11.74
C GLU A 94 -7.87 4.70 10.55
N LYS A 95 -7.59 3.41 10.37
CA LYS A 95 -8.25 2.56 9.37
C LYS A 95 -9.52 1.93 9.92
N LYS A 96 -9.46 1.51 11.18
CA LYS A 96 -10.51 0.89 12.00
C LYS A 96 -10.04 0.93 13.46
N PRO A 97 -10.88 0.58 14.46
CA PRO A 97 -10.45 0.55 15.85
C PRO A 97 -9.15 -0.26 16.01
N GLU A 98 -8.20 0.32 16.76
CA GLU A 98 -6.91 -0.29 17.12
C GLU A 98 -5.94 -0.52 15.94
N LEU A 99 -6.27 -0.02 14.74
CA LEU A 99 -5.42 -0.16 13.56
C LEU A 99 -5.31 1.15 12.78
N GLU A 100 -4.10 1.67 12.72
CA GLU A 100 -3.77 2.91 12.04
C GLU A 100 -2.88 2.62 10.81
N LEU A 101 -2.99 3.45 9.78
CA LEU A 101 -1.95 3.59 8.77
C LEU A 101 -1.08 4.78 9.15
N VAL A 102 0.23 4.55 9.26
CA VAL A 102 1.20 5.61 9.45
C VAL A 102 2.04 5.75 8.20
N VAL A 103 2.18 6.99 7.73
CA VAL A 103 3.03 7.36 6.59
C VAL A 103 4.19 8.18 7.12
N ARG A 104 5.41 7.76 6.78
CA ARG A 104 6.64 8.37 7.29
C ARG A 104 7.67 8.56 6.21
N ILE A 105 8.50 9.59 6.36
CA ILE A 105 9.81 9.65 5.72
C ILE A 105 10.76 8.88 6.63
N THR A 106 11.56 7.98 6.05
CA THR A 106 12.50 7.12 6.78
C THR A 106 13.85 7.09 6.10
N ILE A 107 14.92 7.14 6.90
CA ILE A 107 16.30 7.02 6.41
C ILE A 107 16.82 5.64 6.74
N TYR A 108 17.22 4.90 5.72
CA TYR A 108 17.78 3.56 5.88
C TYR A 108 18.96 3.38 4.93
N ARG A 109 20.14 3.08 5.49
CA ARG A 109 21.40 2.93 4.72
C ARG A 109 21.64 4.11 3.78
N ASP A 110 21.52 5.32 4.30
CA ASP A 110 21.69 6.59 3.57
C ASP A 110 20.69 6.85 2.43
N GLU A 111 19.64 6.02 2.31
CA GLU A 111 18.55 6.25 1.38
C GLU A 111 17.31 6.79 2.08
N THR A 112 16.72 7.85 1.54
CA THR A 112 15.42 8.37 1.99
C THR A 112 14.27 7.62 1.31
N GLY A 113 13.28 7.18 2.09
CA GLY A 113 12.12 6.46 1.59
C GLY A 113 10.83 6.83 2.31
N LEU A 114 9.71 6.67 1.61
CA LEU A 114 8.36 6.79 2.15
C LEU A 114 7.91 5.40 2.65
N ASP A 115 7.72 5.26 3.97
CA ASP A 115 7.21 4.05 4.63
C ASP A 115 5.72 4.21 4.91
N PHE A 116 4.91 3.33 4.31
CA PHE A 116 3.48 3.21 4.55
C PHE A 116 3.26 1.92 5.33
N ARG A 117 2.87 2.02 6.61
CA ARG A 117 2.85 0.84 7.49
C ARG A 117 1.71 0.87 8.48
N GLU A 118 1.11 -0.29 8.73
CA GLU A 118 0.10 -0.41 9.76
C GLU A 118 0.74 -0.40 11.15
N PHE A 119 0.20 0.42 12.04
CA PHE A 119 0.49 0.46 13.47
C PHE A 119 -0.72 -0.08 14.22
N VAL A 120 -0.48 -1.03 15.12
CA VAL A 120 -1.52 -1.68 15.93
C VAL A 120 -1.48 -1.06 17.32
N ASP A 121 -2.64 -0.71 17.85
CA ASP A 121 -2.80 -0.18 19.20
C ASP A 121 -3.97 -0.86 19.91
N GLU A 122 -3.74 -2.09 20.39
CA GLU A 122 -4.72 -2.88 21.15
C GLU A 122 -4.49 -2.77 22.67
N GLU A 123 -3.76 -1.74 23.13
CA GLU A 123 -3.33 -1.58 24.52
C GLU A 123 -4.50 -1.56 25.51
N GLU A 124 -5.61 -0.90 25.14
CA GLU A 124 -6.83 -0.85 25.96
C GLU A 124 -7.47 -2.22 26.22
N ARG A 125 -7.16 -3.23 25.40
CA ARG A 125 -7.62 -4.62 25.54
C ARG A 125 -6.56 -5.56 26.08
N GLY A 126 -5.44 -5.03 26.58
CA GLY A 126 -4.28 -5.81 27.02
C GLY A 126 -3.53 -6.49 25.85
N GLY A 127 -3.71 -5.98 24.63
CA GLY A 127 -3.17 -6.54 23.40
C GLY A 127 -1.82 -5.95 22.99
N TYR A 128 -1.46 -6.17 21.73
CA TYR A 128 -0.19 -5.71 21.16
C TYR A 128 -0.25 -4.22 20.80
N LYS A 129 0.83 -3.48 21.11
CA LYS A 129 1.05 -2.11 20.63
C LYS A 129 2.36 -2.01 19.87
N GLY A 130 2.30 -1.65 18.59
CA GLY A 130 3.50 -1.44 17.78
C GLY A 130 3.35 -1.62 16.28
N TRP A 131 4.50 -1.59 15.61
CA TRP A 131 4.62 -1.69 14.15
C TRP A 131 4.30 -3.09 13.65
N SER A 132 3.34 -3.20 12.74
CA SER A 132 3.10 -4.46 12.04
C SER A 132 4.13 -4.70 10.93
N LYS A 133 4.21 -5.96 10.47
CA LYS A 133 4.93 -6.33 9.24
C LYS A 133 4.20 -5.91 7.96
N LYS A 134 2.98 -5.39 8.06
CA LYS A 134 2.19 -4.93 6.90
C LYS A 134 2.55 -3.50 6.59
N GLY A 135 3.41 -3.35 5.61
CA GLY A 135 3.82 -2.06 5.11
C GLY A 135 4.61 -2.21 3.82
N VAL A 136 4.81 -1.09 3.13
CA VAL A 136 5.72 -0.97 2.00
C VAL A 136 6.56 0.28 2.20
N ARG A 137 7.85 0.16 1.88
CA ARG A 137 8.77 1.30 1.80
C ARG A 137 9.12 1.51 0.34
N ILE A 138 9.00 2.75 -0.12
CA ILE A 138 9.27 3.14 -1.51
C ILE A 138 10.31 4.25 -1.49
N ALA A 139 11.23 4.26 -2.45
CA ALA A 139 12.21 5.34 -2.56
C ALA A 139 11.52 6.70 -2.68
N TYR A 140 12.04 7.72 -2.00
CA TYR A 140 11.44 9.05 -2.02
C TYR A 140 11.45 9.67 -3.43
N SER A 141 12.43 9.30 -4.26
CA SER A 141 12.50 9.70 -5.68
C SER A 141 11.25 9.31 -6.49
N GLU A 142 10.50 8.30 -6.05
CA GLU A 142 9.26 7.86 -6.69
C GLU A 142 8.04 8.70 -6.26
N LEU A 143 8.21 9.71 -5.39
CA LEU A 143 7.10 10.52 -4.85
C LEU A 143 6.15 11.06 -5.95
N PRO A 144 6.62 11.65 -7.07
CA PRO A 144 5.71 12.08 -8.14
C PRO A 144 4.87 10.92 -8.66
N LYS A 145 5.48 9.76 -8.88
CA LYS A 145 4.79 8.58 -9.40
C LYS A 145 3.83 7.98 -8.39
N ILE A 146 4.20 7.94 -7.11
CA ILE A 146 3.33 7.50 -6.03
C ILE A 146 2.06 8.37 -6.00
N ARG A 147 2.19 9.69 -6.08
CA ARG A 147 1.03 10.61 -6.09
C ARG A 147 0.09 10.31 -7.27
N GLU A 148 0.62 10.12 -8.47
CA GLU A 148 -0.17 9.76 -9.65
C GLU A 148 -0.94 8.45 -9.45
N LEU A 149 -0.25 7.40 -8.98
CA LEU A 149 -0.84 6.08 -8.78
C LEU A 149 -1.91 6.08 -7.68
N LEU A 150 -1.66 6.77 -6.57
CA LEU A 150 -2.63 6.95 -5.50
C LEU A 150 -3.85 7.76 -5.98
N ALA A 151 -3.65 8.83 -6.76
CA ALA A 151 -4.73 9.62 -7.33
C ALA A 151 -5.59 8.81 -8.30
N SER A 152 -4.98 7.98 -9.15
CA SER A 152 -5.70 7.07 -10.04
C SER A 152 -6.60 6.09 -9.28
N MET A 153 -6.11 5.50 -8.18
CA MET A 153 -6.93 4.63 -7.33
C MET A 153 -8.07 5.39 -6.65
N ARG A 154 -7.83 6.63 -6.20
CA ARG A 154 -8.86 7.49 -5.61
C ARG A 154 -9.99 7.76 -6.61
N ASP A 155 -9.64 8.11 -7.84
CA ASP A 155 -10.61 8.47 -8.86
C ASP A 155 -11.48 7.25 -9.24
N PHE A 156 -10.88 6.05 -9.33
CA PHE A 156 -11.62 4.81 -9.52
C PHE A 156 -12.57 4.49 -8.35
N LEU A 157 -12.11 4.67 -7.10
CA LEU A 157 -12.94 4.47 -5.91
C LEU A 157 -14.13 5.45 -5.87
N LYS A 158 -13.92 6.71 -6.28
CA LYS A 158 -14.97 7.73 -6.37
C LYS A 158 -16.02 7.39 -7.43
N ALA A 159 -15.60 7.01 -8.63
CA ALA A 159 -16.51 6.62 -9.70
C ALA A 159 -17.42 5.47 -9.25
N GLY A 160 -16.85 4.48 -8.55
CA GLY A 160 -17.58 3.35 -7.99
C GLY A 160 -18.57 3.65 -6.86
N ALA A 161 -18.42 4.79 -6.18
CA ALA A 161 -19.34 5.21 -5.13
C ALA A 161 -20.61 5.87 -5.70
N VAL A 162 -20.52 6.45 -6.91
CA VAL A 162 -21.64 7.09 -7.60
C VAL A 162 -22.66 6.04 -8.08
N ASP A 163 -22.22 4.85 -8.46
CA ASP A 163 -23.09 3.77 -8.98
C ASP A 163 -23.95 3.07 -7.90
N LYS A 164 -23.70 3.34 -6.60
CA LYS A 164 -24.44 2.75 -5.47
C LYS A 164 -25.37 3.74 -4.76
N ALA A 165 -25.50 4.97 -5.26
CA ALA A 165 -26.30 6.04 -4.67
C ALA A 165 -27.71 6.12 -5.29
#